data_AF-A0A9D5BTY7-F1
#
_entry.id   AF-A0A9D5BTY7-F1
#
_cell.length_a   1.000
_cell.length_b   1.000
_cell.length_c   1.000
_cell.angle_alpha   90.00
_cell.angle_beta   90.00
_cell.angle_gamma   90.00
#
_symmetry.space_group_name_H-M   'P 1'
#
loop_
_entity.id
_entity.type
_entity.pdbx_description
1 polymer ?
#
loop_
_entity_poly.entity_id
_entity_poly.type
_entity_poly.pdbx_seq_one_letter_code
_entity_poly.pdbx_strand_id
1 'polypeptide(L)'
;METESAAGGIEVTGMNFAYDAQPPLFSRFTLNIAPGSRCLLIGANGSGKTTLLKIMAGKHMVGGRDVVRVLDRSAFHDTQLVCDGELAYLGGSWNKTIGSAGDVPLQGDFSAEHMIFGVEGVDPLRREMLIDLLDIDLQWRMHKVSDGQRK
;
A
#
# COMPACT_ATOMS: atom_id res chain seq x y z
N MET A 1 1.27 22.64 -23.49
CA MET A 1 0.65 22.88 -22.18
C MET A 1 1.31 21.88 -21.25
N GLU A 2 2.46 22.27 -20.72
CA GLU A 2 3.31 21.42 -19.89
C GLU A 2 2.65 21.31 -18.51
N THR A 3 2.27 20.09 -18.13
CA THR A 3 1.83 19.79 -16.77
C THR A 3 3.04 19.93 -15.86
N GLU A 4 3.06 21.01 -15.11
CA GLU A 4 3.97 21.23 -13.99
C GLU A 4 3.80 20.06 -13.02
N SER A 5 4.77 19.15 -13.00
CA SER A 5 4.78 18.00 -12.10
C SER A 5 4.95 18.54 -10.68
N ALA A 6 3.84 18.65 -9.96
CA ALA A 6 3.86 19.03 -8.56
C ALA A 6 4.66 17.97 -7.80
N ALA A 7 5.83 18.37 -7.29
CA ALA A 7 6.74 17.51 -6.54
C ALA A 7 5.97 16.73 -5.45
N GLY A 8 6.18 15.42 -5.38
CA GLY A 8 5.50 14.56 -4.41
C GLY A 8 4.22 13.87 -4.90
N GLY A 9 3.95 13.81 -6.21
CA GLY A 9 2.76 13.16 -6.79
C GLY A 9 2.91 11.64 -7.03
N ILE A 10 1.89 11.04 -7.65
CA ILE A 10 1.99 9.71 -8.27
C ILE A 10 1.93 9.88 -9.79
N GLU A 11 2.93 9.36 -10.48
CA GLU A 11 3.04 9.41 -11.93
C GLU A 11 3.21 7.99 -12.50
N VAL A 12 2.42 7.68 -13.52
CA VAL A 12 2.55 6.47 -14.31
C VAL A 12 2.66 6.88 -15.76
N THR A 13 3.69 6.44 -16.47
CA THR A 13 3.98 6.91 -17.83
C THR A 13 4.13 5.74 -18.80
N GLY A 14 3.12 5.55 -19.66
CA GLY A 14 3.18 4.57 -20.74
C GLY A 14 3.30 3.11 -20.29
N MET A 15 2.77 2.78 -19.10
CA MET A 15 2.90 1.47 -18.48
C MET A 15 2.26 0.37 -19.33
N ASN A 16 3.02 -0.71 -19.55
CA ASN A 16 2.53 -1.94 -20.15
C ASN A 16 2.68 -3.07 -19.15
N PHE A 17 1.64 -3.86 -18.95
CA PHE A 17 1.67 -4.97 -18.01
C PHE A 17 0.67 -6.07 -18.41
N ALA A 18 1.14 -7.31 -18.31
CA ALA A 18 0.35 -8.53 -18.51
C ALA A 18 0.84 -9.56 -17.49
N TYR A 19 -0.06 -10.43 -17.02
CA TYR A 19 0.35 -11.66 -16.35
C TYR A 19 0.80 -12.68 -17.39
N ASP A 20 1.65 -13.63 -16.98
CA ASP A 20 2.16 -14.67 -17.88
C ASP A 20 1.01 -15.41 -18.58
N ALA A 21 1.16 -15.56 -19.90
CA ALA A 21 0.18 -16.19 -20.79
C ALA A 21 -1.22 -15.57 -20.76
N GLN A 22 -1.39 -14.33 -20.27
CA GLN A 22 -2.64 -13.59 -20.29
C GLN A 22 -2.56 -12.41 -21.28
N PRO A 23 -3.72 -11.95 -21.80
CA PRO A 23 -3.76 -10.70 -22.55
C PRO A 23 -3.26 -9.53 -21.70
N PRO A 24 -2.75 -8.45 -22.32
CA PRO A 24 -2.29 -7.28 -21.61
C PRO A 24 -3.40 -6.67 -20.76
N LEU A 25 -3.13 -6.51 -19.46
CA LEU A 25 -4.02 -5.88 -18.51
C LEU A 25 -3.94 -4.34 -18.63
N PHE A 26 -2.74 -3.82 -18.90
CA PHE A 26 -2.49 -2.41 -19.16
C PHE A 26 -1.66 -2.26 -20.44
N SER A 27 -2.06 -1.33 -21.31
CA SER A 27 -1.36 -0.99 -22.56
C SER A 27 -1.19 0.52 -22.67
N ARG A 28 0.07 0.98 -22.67
CA ARG A 28 0.47 2.41 -22.67
C ARG A 28 -0.33 3.26 -21.66
N PHE A 29 -0.58 2.69 -20.49
CA PHE A 29 -1.37 3.35 -19.46
C PHE A 29 -0.59 4.51 -18.84
N THR A 30 -1.19 5.69 -18.81
CA THR A 30 -0.61 6.89 -18.19
C THR A 30 -1.59 7.47 -17.19
N LEU A 31 -1.08 7.91 -16.04
CA LEU A 31 -1.85 8.48 -14.95
C LEU A 31 -0.98 9.51 -14.22
N ASN A 32 -1.58 10.63 -13.85
CA ASN A 32 -0.94 11.61 -12.97
C ASN A 32 -1.92 11.96 -11.84
N ILE A 33 -1.47 11.80 -10.60
CA ILE A 33 -2.21 12.16 -9.39
C ILE A 33 -1.39 13.21 -8.65
N ALA A 34 -1.96 14.41 -8.52
CA ALA A 34 -1.33 15.51 -7.83
C ALA A 34 -1.20 15.25 -6.31
N PRO A 35 -0.19 15.81 -5.63
CA PRO A 35 -0.08 15.78 -4.18
C PRO A 35 -1.36 16.26 -3.48
N GLY A 36 -1.71 15.61 -2.36
CA GLY A 36 -2.91 15.94 -1.58
C GLY A 36 -4.23 15.43 -2.17
N SER A 37 -4.20 14.77 -3.33
CA SER A 37 -5.40 14.20 -3.95
C SER A 37 -6.01 13.07 -3.14
N ARG A 38 -7.34 13.00 -3.15
CA ARG A 38 -8.13 11.85 -2.67
C ARG A 38 -8.85 11.24 -3.85
N CYS A 39 -8.40 10.07 -4.29
CA CYS A 39 -8.89 9.42 -5.50
C CYS A 39 -9.66 8.13 -5.17
N LEU A 40 -10.77 7.90 -5.89
CA LEU A 40 -11.49 6.63 -5.87
C LEU A 40 -11.26 5.89 -7.19
N LEU A 41 -10.75 4.66 -7.12
CA LEU A 41 -10.56 3.80 -8.28
C LEU A 41 -11.76 2.85 -8.45
N ILE A 42 -12.54 3.05 -9.51
CA ILE A 42 -13.73 2.26 -9.84
C ILE A 42 -13.52 1.45 -11.13
N GLY A 43 -14.27 0.35 -11.28
CA GLY A 43 -14.20 -0.52 -12.45
C GLY A 43 -14.74 -1.92 -12.17
N ALA A 44 -15.01 -2.69 -13.22
CA ALA A 44 -15.53 -4.06 -13.11
C ALA A 44 -14.58 -5.02 -12.37
N ASN A 45 -15.10 -6.13 -11.85
CA ASN A 45 -14.26 -7.19 -11.30
C ASN A 45 -13.32 -7.73 -12.39
N GLY A 46 -12.05 -7.93 -12.05
CA GLY A 46 -11.01 -8.32 -13.01
C GLY A 46 -10.41 -7.18 -13.84
N SER A 47 -10.87 -5.93 -13.71
CA SER A 47 -10.32 -4.79 -14.48
C SER A 47 -8.92 -4.33 -14.05
N GLY A 48 -8.23 -5.08 -13.19
CA GLY A 48 -6.86 -4.76 -12.78
C GLY A 48 -6.70 -3.73 -11.66
N LYS A 49 -7.77 -3.29 -10.99
CA LYS A 49 -7.68 -2.26 -9.91
C LYS A 49 -6.69 -2.60 -8.81
N THR A 50 -6.83 -3.79 -8.23
CA THR A 50 -5.94 -4.26 -7.16
C THR A 50 -4.50 -4.40 -7.67
N THR A 51 -4.33 -4.82 -8.93
CA THR A 51 -3.01 -4.91 -9.57
C THR A 51 -2.38 -3.53 -9.73
N LEU A 52 -3.13 -2.53 -10.20
CA LEU A 52 -2.67 -1.14 -10.31
C LEU A 52 -2.24 -0.59 -8.95
N LEU A 53 -3.04 -0.79 -7.89
CA LEU A 53 -2.70 -0.37 -6.54
C LEU A 53 -1.43 -1.08 -6.02
N LYS A 54 -1.26 -2.37 -6.29
CA LYS A 54 -0.04 -3.13 -5.91
C LYS A 54 1.19 -2.65 -6.66
N ILE A 55 1.06 -2.30 -7.95
CA ILE A 55 2.15 -1.74 -8.75
C ILE A 55 2.58 -0.39 -8.18
N MET A 56 1.64 0.53 -7.94
CA MET A 56 1.94 1.84 -7.35
C MET A 56 2.51 1.73 -5.93
N ALA A 57 2.12 0.70 -5.18
CA ALA A 57 2.67 0.38 -3.87
C ALA A 57 4.06 -0.27 -3.89
N GLY A 58 4.69 -0.44 -5.06
CA GLY A 58 5.99 -1.10 -5.18
C GLY A 58 5.97 -2.62 -4.93
N LYS A 59 4.78 -3.24 -4.83
CA LYS A 59 4.63 -4.67 -4.54
C LYS A 59 4.66 -5.55 -5.79
N HIS A 60 4.67 -4.95 -6.98
CA HIS A 60 4.74 -5.67 -8.25
C HIS A 60 5.64 -4.91 -9.23
N MET A 61 6.62 -5.62 -9.81
CA MET A 61 7.48 -5.05 -10.84
C MET A 61 6.71 -4.92 -12.15
N VAL A 62 6.95 -3.83 -12.87
CA VAL A 62 6.55 -3.63 -14.26
C VAL A 62 7.79 -3.35 -15.11
N GLY A 63 7.66 -3.42 -16.43
CA GLY A 63 8.79 -3.11 -17.32
C GLY A 63 9.19 -1.64 -17.23
N GLY A 64 10.48 -1.38 -17.03
CA GLY A 64 11.08 -0.03 -16.99
C GLY A 64 11.18 0.56 -15.58
N ARG A 65 12.30 1.23 -15.28
CA ARG A 65 12.63 1.70 -13.93
C ARG A 65 11.73 2.84 -13.44
N ASP A 66 11.47 3.81 -14.31
CA ASP A 66 10.79 5.07 -13.96
C ASP A 66 9.38 5.16 -14.55
N VAL A 67 8.80 4.01 -14.90
CA VAL A 67 7.45 3.92 -15.47
C VAL A 67 6.38 4.23 -14.42
N VAL A 68 6.66 3.94 -13.15
CA VAL A 68 5.78 4.25 -12.02
C VAL A 68 6.60 4.95 -10.96
N ARG A 69 6.24 6.20 -10.67
CA ARG A 69 6.89 7.05 -9.68
C ARG A 69 5.89 7.47 -8.62
N VAL A 70 6.34 7.46 -7.37
CA VAL A 70 5.59 7.91 -6.20
C VAL A 70 6.53 8.76 -5.38
N LEU A 71 6.10 9.96 -5.01
CA LEU A 71 6.96 10.94 -4.33
C LEU A 71 8.27 11.20 -5.09
N ASP A 72 8.18 11.31 -6.42
CA ASP A 72 9.32 11.48 -7.34
C ASP A 72 10.35 10.34 -7.34
N ARG A 73 10.07 9.21 -6.67
CA ARG A 73 10.94 8.03 -6.57
C ARG A 73 10.33 6.85 -7.32
N SER A 74 11.16 5.93 -7.81
CA SER A 74 10.67 4.72 -8.50
C SER A 74 9.91 3.83 -7.52
N ALA A 75 8.64 3.50 -7.82
CA ALA A 75 7.80 2.76 -6.90
C ALA A 75 8.35 1.36 -6.54
N PHE A 76 8.96 0.66 -7.50
CA PHE A 76 9.47 -0.70 -7.29
C PHE A 76 10.99 -0.73 -7.00
N HIS A 77 11.79 0.11 -7.67
CA HIS A 77 13.25 0.02 -7.57
C HIS A 77 13.83 0.81 -6.40
N ASP A 78 13.05 1.70 -5.80
CA ASP A 78 13.45 2.40 -4.59
C ASP A 78 12.94 1.64 -3.36
N THR A 79 13.80 0.77 -2.81
CA THR A 79 13.43 -0.04 -1.64
C THR A 79 13.23 0.79 -0.38
N GLN A 80 13.80 2.00 -0.33
CA GLN A 80 13.65 2.90 0.81
C GLN A 80 12.27 3.54 0.87
N LEU A 81 11.62 3.76 -0.27
CA LEU A 81 10.26 4.34 -0.32
C LEU A 81 9.23 3.56 0.53
N VAL A 82 9.37 2.23 0.57
CA VAL A 82 8.50 1.36 1.38
C VAL A 82 9.02 1.23 2.82
N CYS A 83 10.34 1.27 3.02
CA CYS A 83 10.96 1.09 4.34
C CYS A 83 10.89 2.35 5.22
N ASP A 84 10.93 3.54 4.64
CA ASP A 84 10.96 4.82 5.35
C ASP A 84 9.57 5.23 5.88
N GLY A 85 8.52 4.47 5.54
CA GLY A 85 7.13 4.77 5.93
C GLY A 85 6.49 5.90 5.13
N GLU A 86 7.15 6.41 4.10
CA GLU A 86 6.61 7.45 3.21
C GLU A 86 5.45 6.93 2.34
N LEU A 87 5.44 5.63 2.04
CA LEU A 87 4.39 4.94 1.29
C LEU A 87 3.77 3.82 2.11
N ALA A 88 2.49 3.95 2.44
CA ALA A 88 1.70 2.90 3.09
C ALA A 88 0.73 2.24 2.09
N TYR A 89 0.68 0.91 2.09
CA TYR A 89 -0.30 0.14 1.33
C TYR A 89 -1.17 -0.70 2.27
N LEU A 90 -2.46 -0.39 2.30
CA LEU A 90 -3.46 -1.13 3.07
C LEU A 90 -4.19 -2.10 2.14
N GLY A 91 -3.83 -3.37 2.22
CA GLY A 91 -4.42 -4.46 1.42
C GLY A 91 -5.63 -5.11 2.11
N GLY A 92 -6.32 -5.99 1.39
CA GLY A 92 -7.49 -6.71 1.90
C GLY A 92 -7.19 -7.92 2.80
N SER A 93 -5.91 -8.24 3.06
CA SER A 93 -5.50 -9.41 3.85
C SER A 93 -4.57 -8.99 4.99
N TRP A 94 -4.92 -9.37 6.21
CA TRP A 94 -4.16 -9.13 7.44
C TRP A 94 -3.18 -10.28 7.67
N ASN A 95 -2.22 -10.43 6.77
CA ASN A 95 -1.23 -11.50 6.79
C ASN A 95 0.15 -10.93 7.16
N LYS A 96 0.95 -11.70 7.91
CA LYS A 96 2.36 -11.37 8.11
C LYS A 96 3.15 -12.10 7.03
N THR A 97 3.78 -11.37 6.13
CA THR A 97 4.71 -11.98 5.17
C THR A 97 6.00 -12.32 5.91
N ILE A 98 6.29 -13.61 6.08
CA ILE A 98 7.50 -14.09 6.74
C ILE A 98 8.39 -14.75 5.68
N GLY A 99 9.43 -14.05 5.23
CA GLY A 99 10.49 -14.58 4.36
C GLY A 99 10.01 -15.57 3.28
N SER A 100 10.68 -16.71 3.18
CA SER A 100 10.36 -17.79 2.23
C SER A 100 9.09 -18.60 2.56
N ALA A 101 8.42 -18.33 3.68
CA ALA A 101 7.21 -19.03 4.10
C ALA A 101 5.92 -18.40 3.54
N GLY A 102 6.02 -17.23 2.90
CA GLY A 102 4.88 -16.53 2.33
C GLY A 102 4.01 -15.85 3.38
N ASP A 103 2.72 -15.69 3.06
CA ASP A 103 1.73 -15.10 3.94
C ASP A 103 1.32 -16.10 5.01
N VAL A 104 1.83 -15.89 6.22
CA VAL A 104 1.43 -16.69 7.38
C VAL A 104 0.28 -15.95 8.07
N PRO A 105 -0.87 -16.60 8.31
CA PRO A 105 -1.88 -16.01 9.17
C PRO A 105 -1.25 -15.72 10.52
N LEU A 106 -1.60 -14.58 11.13
CA LEU A 106 -1.20 -14.27 12.50
C LEU A 106 -1.82 -15.30 13.46
N GLN A 107 -1.20 -16.47 13.57
CA GLN A 107 -1.54 -17.51 14.54
C GLN A 107 -0.81 -17.18 15.84
N GLY A 108 -1.43 -16.30 16.62
CA GLY A 108 -0.97 -15.93 17.95
C GLY A 108 -1.97 -15.01 18.62
N ASP A 109 -2.09 -15.12 19.94
CA ASP A 109 -2.91 -14.18 20.71
C ASP A 109 -2.13 -12.91 21.02
N PHE A 110 -2.24 -11.92 20.14
CA PHE A 110 -1.65 -10.60 20.33
C PHE A 110 -2.71 -9.62 20.83
N SER A 111 -2.33 -8.77 21.78
CA SER A 111 -3.13 -7.58 22.12
C SER A 111 -2.90 -6.48 21.08
N ALA A 112 -3.89 -5.62 20.88
CA ALA A 112 -3.74 -4.40 20.08
C ALA A 112 -2.57 -3.55 20.60
N GLU A 113 -2.42 -3.46 21.93
CA GLU A 113 -1.26 -2.83 22.58
C GLU A 113 0.07 -3.38 22.06
N HIS A 114 0.27 -4.70 22.08
CA HIS A 114 1.53 -5.31 21.67
C HIS A 114 1.85 -5.02 20.20
N MET A 115 0.82 -5.00 19.35
CA MET A 115 0.99 -4.70 17.93
C MET A 115 1.33 -3.23 17.68
N ILE A 116 0.65 -2.31 18.36
CA ILE A 116 0.79 -0.88 18.16
C ILE A 116 2.09 -0.34 18.77
N PHE A 117 2.45 -0.80 19.98
CA PHE A 117 3.66 -0.37 20.68
C PHE A 117 4.90 -1.20 20.30
N GLY A 118 4.72 -2.32 19.61
CA GLY A 118 5.81 -3.14 19.08
C GLY A 118 6.46 -2.59 17.81
N VAL A 119 5.97 -1.48 17.25
CA VAL A 119 6.57 -0.83 16.07
C VAL A 119 7.51 0.29 16.54
N GLU A 120 8.78 0.16 16.18
CA GLU A 120 9.79 1.19 16.46
C GLU A 120 9.64 2.41 15.53
N GLY A 121 10.11 3.58 15.97
CA GLY A 121 10.13 4.79 15.15
C GLY A 121 8.78 5.50 14.98
N VAL A 122 7.73 5.07 15.67
CA VAL A 122 6.41 5.71 15.63
C VAL A 122 6.37 6.91 16.57
N ASP A 123 5.91 8.06 16.05
CA ASP A 123 5.63 9.26 16.84
C ASP A 123 4.57 8.96 17.94
N PRO A 124 4.91 9.13 19.24
CA PRO A 124 3.99 8.87 20.35
C PRO A 124 2.69 9.68 20.29
N LEU A 125 2.76 10.97 19.92
CA LEU A 125 1.59 11.83 19.87
C LEU A 125 0.64 11.40 18.76
N ARG A 126 1.20 11.11 17.57
CA ARG A 126 0.43 10.61 16.44
C ARG A 126 -0.23 9.26 16.77
N ARG A 127 0.47 8.38 17.47
CA ARG A 127 -0.07 7.08 17.89
C ARG A 127 -1.26 7.25 18.84
N GLU A 128 -1.13 8.08 19.86
CA GLU A 128 -2.22 8.36 20.81
C GLU A 128 -3.44 8.96 20.10
N MET A 129 -3.22 9.92 19.20
CA MET A 129 -4.29 10.50 18.40
C MET A 129 -5.01 9.46 17.52
N LEU A 130 -4.27 8.52 16.94
CA LEU A 130 -4.87 7.46 16.11
C LEU A 130 -5.65 6.44 16.95
N ILE A 131 -5.17 6.11 18.15
CA ILE A 131 -5.88 5.22 19.09
C ILE A 131 -7.23 5.84 19.45
N ASP A 132 -7.26 7.13 19.79
CA ASP A 132 -8.48 7.86 20.13
C ASP A 132 -9.42 8.02 18.92
N LEU A 133 -8.88 8.44 17.77
CA LEU A 133 -9.67 8.67 16.56
C LEU A 133 -10.35 7.41 16.01
N LEU A 134 -9.68 6.26 16.13
CA LEU A 134 -10.17 4.97 15.63
C LEU A 134 -10.91 4.15 16.70
N ASP A 135 -11.07 4.69 17.91
CA ASP A 135 -11.72 4.03 19.06
C ASP A 135 -11.13 2.64 19.35
N ILE A 136 -9.79 2.57 19.40
CA ILE A 136 -9.04 1.32 19.60
C ILE A 136 -8.92 1.04 21.10
N ASP A 137 -9.45 -0.10 21.55
CA ASP A 137 -9.16 -0.64 22.87
C ASP A 137 -7.88 -1.49 22.83
N LEU A 138 -6.86 -1.02 23.55
CA LEU A 138 -5.55 -1.65 23.64
C LEU A 138 -5.57 -3.09 24.19
N GLN A 139 -6.60 -3.44 24.96
CA GLN A 139 -6.79 -4.78 25.52
C GLN A 139 -7.41 -5.77 24.52
N TRP A 140 -7.83 -5.31 23.35
CA TRP A 140 -8.38 -6.18 22.31
C TRP A 140 -7.42 -7.30 21.96
N ARG A 141 -7.95 -8.52 22.01
CA ARG A 141 -7.27 -9.73 21.58
C ARG A 141 -7.65 -10.04 20.15
N MET A 142 -6.67 -10.22 19.27
CA MET A 142 -6.92 -10.37 17.83
C MET A 142 -7.88 -11.54 17.51
N HIS A 143 -7.92 -12.58 18.33
CA HIS A 143 -8.86 -13.70 18.17
C HIS A 143 -10.30 -13.42 18.65
N LYS A 144 -10.54 -12.36 19.43
CA LYS A 144 -11.85 -11.98 20.01
C LYS A 144 -12.51 -10.77 19.37
N VAL A 145 -11.83 -10.11 18.44
CA VAL A 145 -12.35 -8.95 17.72
C VAL A 145 -12.95 -9.35 16.37
N SER A 146 -13.95 -8.59 15.93
CA SER A 146 -14.57 -8.74 14.61
C SER A 146 -13.61 -8.32 13.49
N ASP A 147 -13.87 -8.78 12.26
CA ASP A 147 -13.07 -8.36 11.10
C ASP A 147 -13.13 -6.85 10.82
N GLY A 148 -14.19 -6.16 11.27
CA GLY A 148 -14.28 -4.70 11.19
C GLY A 148 -13.32 -3.99 12.15
N GLN A 149 -13.17 -4.53 13.36
CA GLN A 149 -12.24 -4.00 14.38
C GLN A 149 -10.77 -4.35 14.07
N ARG A 150 -10.53 -5.42 13.32
CA ARG A 150 -9.19 -5.78 12.86
C ARG A 150 -8.69 -4.87 11.72
N LYS A 151 -9.61 -4.32 10.93
CA LYS A 151 -9.31 -3.47 9.77
C LYS A 151 -9.04 -2.04 10.19
#